data_AF-A0A1Y2U0D0-F1
#
_entry.id   AF-A0A1Y2U0D0-F1
#
_cell.length_a   1.000
_cell.length_b   1.000
_cell.length_c   1.000
_cell.angle_alpha   90.00
_cell.angle_beta   90.00
_cell.angle_gamma   90.00
#
_symmetry.space_group_name_H-M   'P 1'
#
loop_
_entity.id
_entity.type
_entity.pdbx_description
1 polymer ?
#
loop_
_entity_poly.entity_id
_entity_poly.type
_entity_poly.pdbx_seq_one_letter_code
_entity_poly.pdbx_strand_id
1 'polypeptide(L)'
;MAEPELPDFEIYTDDDATDIGKKIEAIQNYVIGIELEVVLPTETENMVNKIYDWIPYATAELNVASVRFTRNSSTWDLILEMKDTLRCVLNDVTLILDVNDDLKEDNN
;
A
#
# COMPACT_ATOMS: atom_id res chain seq x y z
N MET A 1 -12.66 2.16 10.11
CA MET A 1 -11.64 1.09 10.02
C MET A 1 -10.47 1.46 10.91
N ALA A 2 -9.69 0.48 11.38
CA ALA A 2 -8.42 0.78 12.05
C ALA A 2 -7.37 1.16 11.00
N GLU A 3 -6.48 2.10 11.33
CA GLU A 3 -5.35 2.47 10.46
C GLU A 3 -4.38 1.28 10.32
N PRO A 4 -3.92 0.97 9.10
CA PRO A 4 -2.93 -0.07 8.91
C PRO A 4 -1.55 0.39 9.39
N GLU A 5 -0.73 -0.56 9.82
CA GLU A 5 0.69 -0.31 10.08
C GLU A 5 1.46 -0.37 8.75
N LEU A 6 2.31 0.63 8.48
CA LEU A 6 3.20 0.60 7.32
C LEU A 6 4.41 -0.30 7.65
N PRO A 7 4.64 -1.40 6.93
CA PRO A 7 5.79 -2.25 7.20
C PRO A 7 7.11 -1.55 6.90
N ASP A 8 8.07 -1.77 7.81
CA ASP A 8 9.50 -1.74 7.47
C ASP A 8 9.82 -3.01 6.67
N PHE A 9 10.59 -2.89 5.58
CA PHE A 9 10.90 -4.04 4.74
C PHE A 9 12.22 -4.68 5.10
N GLU A 10 12.13 -5.88 5.66
CA GLU A 10 13.27 -6.78 5.86
C GLU A 10 12.88 -8.21 5.47
N ILE A 11 12.91 -8.52 4.17
CA ILE A 11 12.53 -9.87 3.69
C ILE A 11 13.78 -10.74 3.51
N TYR A 12 14.09 -11.57 4.50
CA TYR A 12 15.22 -12.52 4.46
C TYR A 12 14.78 -13.98 4.45
N THR A 13 13.52 -14.24 4.82
CA THR A 13 12.90 -15.56 4.89
C THR A 13 11.50 -15.57 4.27
N ASP A 14 10.94 -16.76 4.12
CA ASP A 14 9.56 -16.97 3.65
C ASP A 14 8.53 -16.45 4.66
N ASP A 15 8.85 -16.53 5.96
CA ASP A 15 8.03 -15.99 7.04
C ASP A 15 7.98 -14.45 6.97
N ASP A 16 9.13 -13.80 6.75
CA ASP A 16 9.18 -12.34 6.58
C ASP A 16 8.32 -11.91 5.38
N ALA A 17 8.41 -12.61 4.25
CA ALA A 17 7.61 -12.32 3.07
C ALA A 17 6.12 -12.46 3.34
N THR A 18 5.74 -13.50 4.09
CA THR A 18 4.35 -13.76 4.49
C THR A 18 3.81 -12.65 5.40
N ASP A 19 4.59 -12.19 6.37
CA ASP A 19 4.15 -11.17 7.31
C ASP A 19 4.07 -9.78 6.66
N ILE A 20 5.01 -9.45 5.77
CA ILE A 20 4.92 -8.24 4.95
C ILE A 20 3.71 -8.30 4.01
N GLY A 21 3.45 -9.45 3.40
CA GLY A 21 2.28 -9.65 2.53
C GLY A 21 0.96 -9.35 3.23
N LYS A 22 0.77 -9.85 4.45
CA LYS A 22 -0.42 -9.57 5.27
C LYS A 22 -0.58 -8.08 5.59
N LYS A 23 0.52 -7.39 5.86
CA LYS A 23 0.49 -5.94 6.13
C LYS A 23 0.12 -5.15 4.86
N ILE A 24 0.64 -5.54 3.69
CA ILE A 24 0.24 -4.95 2.40
C ILE A 24 -1.24 -5.22 2.10
N GLU A 25 -1.74 -6.42 2.36
CA GLU A 25 -3.16 -6.74 2.22
C GLU A 25 -4.03 -5.90 3.16
N ALA A 26 -3.59 -5.68 4.40
CA ALA A 26 -4.28 -4.78 5.33
C ALA A 26 -4.33 -3.34 4.82
N ILE A 27 -3.25 -2.83 4.21
CA ILE A 27 -3.21 -1.51 3.56
C ILE A 27 -4.20 -1.47 2.39
N GLN A 28 -4.22 -2.48 1.53
CA GLN A 28 -5.16 -2.55 0.41
C GLN A 28 -6.61 -2.53 0.90
N ASN A 29 -6.94 -3.34 1.90
CA ASN A 29 -8.28 -3.38 2.48
C ASN A 29 -8.70 -2.05 3.11
N TYR A 30 -7.77 -1.36 3.77
CA TYR A 30 -8.01 -0.01 4.29
C TYR A 30 -8.34 0.97 3.15
N VAL A 31 -7.53 0.98 2.08
CA VAL A 31 -7.70 1.89 0.94
C VAL A 31 -9.00 1.63 0.17
N ILE A 32 -9.34 0.37 -0.12
CA ILE A 32 -10.60 -0.01 -0.79
C ILE A 32 -11.82 0.38 0.06
N GLY A 33 -11.67 0.42 1.38
CA GLY A 33 -12.75 0.79 2.29
C GLY A 33 -13.03 2.29 2.39
N ILE A 34 -12.26 3.15 1.72
CA ILE A 34 -12.44 4.61 1.76
C ILE A 34 -13.59 5.01 0.83
N GLU A 35 -14.53 5.79 1.38
CA GLU A 35 -15.66 6.36 0.63
C GLU A 35 -15.23 7.62 -0.11
N LEU A 36 -15.47 7.66 -1.43
CA LEU A 36 -15.07 8.75 -2.32
C LEU A 36 -16.10 9.88 -2.43
N GLU A 37 -17.28 9.73 -1.82
CA GLU A 37 -18.41 10.68 -1.99
C GLU A 37 -18.39 11.84 -0.97
N VAL A 38 -17.43 11.83 -0.05
CA VAL A 38 -17.33 12.80 1.05
C VAL A 38 -15.88 13.27 1.22
N VAL A 39 -15.71 14.51 1.70
CA VAL A 39 -14.40 15.02 2.09
C VAL A 39 -13.83 14.13 3.18
N LEU A 40 -12.60 13.65 2.97
CA LEU A 40 -11.92 12.76 3.89
C LEU A 40 -11.70 13.45 5.24
N PRO A 41 -11.91 12.73 6.36
CA PRO A 41 -11.41 13.17 7.65
C PRO A 41 -9.90 13.38 7.61
N THR A 42 -9.39 14.39 8.33
CA THR A 42 -7.96 14.74 8.36
C THR A 42 -7.06 13.55 8.71
N GLU A 43 -7.48 12.69 9.65
CA GLU A 43 -6.74 11.48 10.01
C GLU A 43 -6.63 10.49 8.84
N THR A 44 -7.75 10.23 8.16
CA THR A 44 -7.81 9.36 6.99
C THR A 44 -6.95 9.88 5.85
N GLU A 45 -7.08 11.16 5.52
CA GLU A 45 -6.26 11.82 4.50
C GLU A 45 -4.77 11.77 4.83
N ASN A 46 -4.40 12.05 6.07
CA ASN A 46 -3.00 11.95 6.51
C ASN A 46 -2.45 10.53 6.32
N MET A 47 -3.26 9.50 6.62
CA MET A 47 -2.85 8.11 6.43
C MET A 47 -2.73 7.75 4.95
N VAL A 48 -3.65 8.20 4.09
CA VAL A 48 -3.58 8.00 2.63
C VAL A 48 -2.32 8.66 2.05
N ASN A 49 -2.00 9.89 2.45
CA ASN A 49 -0.76 10.57 2.05
C ASN A 49 0.49 9.78 2.49
N LYS A 50 0.51 9.27 3.73
CA LYS A 50 1.62 8.42 4.19
C LYS A 50 1.76 7.15 3.36
N ILE A 51 0.64 6.51 2.99
CA ILE A 51 0.65 5.32 2.12
C ILE A 51 1.21 5.69 0.75
N TYR A 52 0.73 6.79 0.16
CA TYR A 52 1.20 7.30 -1.13
C TYR A 52 2.72 7.51 -1.14
N ASP A 53 3.26 8.17 -0.11
CA ASP A 53 4.70 8.44 0.04
C ASP A 53 5.53 7.17 0.31
N TRP A 54 4.93 6.17 0.98
CA TRP A 54 5.60 4.94 1.36
C TRP A 54 5.71 3.92 0.21
N ILE A 55 4.74 3.90 -0.72
CA ILE A 55 4.71 2.92 -1.83
C ILE A 55 6.01 2.88 -2.67
N PRO A 56 6.64 4.02 -3.04
CA PRO A 56 7.90 3.99 -3.79
C PRO A 56 9.03 3.27 -3.03
N TYR A 57 9.14 3.51 -1.72
CA TYR A 57 10.10 2.82 -0.85
C TYR A 57 9.79 1.31 -0.80
N ALA A 58 8.53 0.96 -0.52
CA ALA A 58 8.06 -0.43 -0.47
C ALA A 58 8.35 -1.19 -1.77
N THR A 59 8.10 -0.56 -2.91
CA THR A 59 8.37 -1.13 -4.23
C THR A 59 9.85 -1.36 -4.47
N ALA A 60 10.71 -0.42 -4.05
CA ALA A 60 12.17 -0.56 -4.15
C ALA A 60 12.68 -1.75 -3.33
N GLU A 61 12.18 -1.91 -2.11
CA GLU A 61 12.56 -3.01 -1.22
C GLU A 61 12.09 -4.38 -1.74
N LEU A 62 10.86 -4.46 -2.27
CA LEU A 62 10.38 -5.68 -2.94
C LEU A 62 11.21 -6.03 -4.18
N ASN A 63 11.72 -5.03 -4.92
CA ASN A 63 12.64 -5.30 -6.03
C ASN A 63 13.96 -5.90 -5.52
N VAL A 64 14.53 -5.38 -4.44
CA VAL A 64 15.73 -5.96 -3.82
C VAL A 64 15.48 -7.37 -3.31
N ALA A 65 14.38 -7.59 -2.59
CA ALA A 65 13.98 -8.91 -2.09
C ALA A 65 13.80 -9.90 -3.25
N SER A 66 13.15 -9.48 -4.34
CA SER A 66 12.95 -10.31 -5.52
C SER A 66 14.29 -10.89 -6.02
N VAL A 67 15.31 -10.05 -6.19
CA VAL A 67 16.64 -10.50 -6.65
C VAL A 67 17.24 -11.59 -5.74
N ARG A 68 17.03 -11.48 -4.43
CA ARG A 68 17.50 -12.45 -3.42
C ARG A 68 16.81 -13.82 -3.54
N PHE A 69 15.51 -13.83 -3.84
CA PHE A 69 14.69 -15.05 -3.90
C PHE A 69 14.49 -15.63 -5.30
N THR A 70 15.28 -15.23 -6.29
CA THR A 70 15.22 -15.67 -7.71
C THR A 70 15.27 -17.20 -7.95
N ARG A 71 15.33 -18.05 -6.91
CA ARG A 71 15.32 -19.52 -6.97
C ARG A 71 14.35 -20.20 -6.00
N ASN A 72 13.61 -19.46 -5.16
CA ASN A 72 12.54 -20.00 -4.33
C ASN A 72 11.19 -19.60 -4.93
N SER A 73 10.46 -20.54 -5.54
CA SER A 73 9.28 -20.21 -6.34
C SER A 73 8.17 -19.57 -5.51
N SER A 74 7.87 -20.08 -4.30
CA SER A 74 6.74 -19.56 -3.51
C SER A 74 6.97 -18.13 -3.00
N THR A 75 8.16 -17.83 -2.50
CA THR A 75 8.48 -16.50 -1.94
C THR A 75 8.63 -15.47 -3.04
N TRP A 76 9.20 -15.87 -4.17
CA TRP A 76 9.24 -15.03 -5.36
C TRP A 76 7.83 -14.70 -5.87
N ASP A 77 6.94 -15.69 -5.97
CA ASP A 77 5.55 -15.48 -6.41
C ASP A 77 4.80 -14.54 -5.46
N LEU A 78 4.97 -14.70 -4.14
CA LEU A 78 4.40 -13.80 -3.14
C LEU A 78 4.95 -12.37 -3.28
N ILE A 79 6.24 -12.19 -3.56
CA ILE A 79 6.84 -10.87 -3.82
C ILE A 79 6.24 -10.22 -5.07
N LEU A 80 5.98 -11.00 -6.13
CA LEU A 80 5.30 -10.48 -7.32
C LEU A 80 3.86 -10.04 -7.02
N GLU A 81 3.11 -10.84 -6.25
CA GLU A 81 1.76 -10.50 -5.81
C GLU A 81 1.74 -9.21 -4.95
N MET A 82 2.69 -9.07 -4.02
CA MET A 82 2.84 -7.85 -3.23
C MET A 82 3.10 -6.62 -4.10
N LYS A 83 3.93 -6.75 -5.14
CA LYS A 83 4.20 -5.65 -6.08
C LYS A 83 2.99 -5.26 -6.91
N ASP A 84 2.23 -6.25 -7.39
CA ASP A 84 0.99 -6.00 -8.12
C ASP A 84 -0.05 -5.33 -7.22
N THR A 85 -0.13 -5.76 -5.96
CA THR A 85 -0.99 -5.15 -4.94
C THR A 85 -0.61 -3.69 -4.69
N LEU A 86 0.67 -3.38 -4.47
CA LEU A 86 1.13 -2.00 -4.27
C LEU A 86 0.83 -1.11 -5.47
N ARG A 87 0.90 -1.63 -6.71
CA ARG A 87 0.50 -0.88 -7.91
C ARG A 87 -0.99 -0.55 -7.90
N CYS A 88 -1.85 -1.51 -7.53
CA CYS A 88 -3.28 -1.26 -7.38
C CYS A 88 -3.54 -0.21 -6.30
N VAL A 89 -2.92 -0.38 -5.12
CA VAL A 89 -3.03 0.58 -4.01
C VAL A 89 -2.60 1.98 -4.45
N LEU A 90 -1.50 2.11 -5.21
CA LEU A 90 -1.02 3.41 -5.72
C LEU A 90 -2.08 4.12 -6.57
N ASN A 91 -2.71 3.38 -7.48
CA ASN A 91 -3.77 3.94 -8.33
C ASN A 91 -4.96 4.38 -7.47
N ASP A 92 -5.36 3.55 -6.51
CA ASP A 92 -6.50 3.83 -5.64
C ASP A 92 -6.23 5.05 -4.75
N VAL A 93 -5.06 5.15 -4.10
CA VAL A 93 -4.72 6.31 -3.27
C VAL A 93 -4.58 7.60 -4.08
N THR A 94 -4.09 7.51 -5.32
CA THR A 94 -4.02 8.69 -6.21
C THR A 94 -5.42 9.19 -6.52
N LEU A 95 -6.33 8.29 -6.91
CA LEU A 95 -7.73 8.63 -7.16
C LEU A 95 -8.42 9.22 -5.92
N ILE A 96 -8.18 8.62 -4.75
CA ILE A 96 -8.75 9.08 -3.48
C ILE A 96 -8.31 10.51 -3.17
N LEU A 97 -7.03 10.82 -3.33
CA LEU A 97 -6.51 12.17 -3.06
C LEU A 97 -7.05 13.18 -4.07
N ASP A 98 -7.05 12.85 -5.37
CA ASP A 98 -7.57 13.73 -6.42
C ASP A 98 -9.06 14.06 -6.16
N VAL A 99 -9.90 13.05 -5.89
CA VAL A 99 -11.34 13.26 -5.61
C VAL A 99 -11.55 14.06 -4.32
N ASN A 100 -10.75 13.80 -3.29
CA ASN A 100 -10.85 14.54 -2.03
C ASN A 100 -10.50 16.02 -2.21
N ASP A 101 -9.50 16.34 -3.03
CA ASP A 101 -9.13 17.71 -3.34
C ASP A 101 -10.25 18.42 -4.13
N ASP A 102 -10.82 17.76 -5.14
CA ASP A 102 -11.99 18.27 -5.88
C ASP A 102 -13.17 18.57 -4.94
N LEU A 103 -13.50 17.64 -4.03
CA LEU A 103 -14.58 17.82 -3.06
C LEU A 103 -14.32 18.97 -2.08
N LYS A 104 -13.06 19.23 -1.71
CA LYS A 104 -12.70 20.37 -0.85
C LYS A 104 -12.81 21.70 -1.58
N GLU A 105 -12.48 21.73 -2.88
CA GLU A 105 -12.66 22.92 -3.71
C GLU A 105 -14.15 23.25 -3.88
N ASP A 106 -15.00 22.25 -4.11
CA ASP A 106 -16.46 22.43 -4.27
C ASP A 106 -17.18 22.87 -2.98
N ASN A 107 -16.59 22.59 -1.81
CA ASN A 107 -17.16 22.92 -0.49
C ASN A 107 -16.58 24.19 0.16
N ASN A 108 -15.65 24.89 -0.50
CA ASN A 108 -15.05 26.16 -0.04
C ASN A 108 -15.62 27.39 -0.77
#